data_AF-A0A7J7DM61-F1
#
_entry.id   AF-A0A7J7DM61-F1
#
_cell.length_a   1.000
_cell.length_b   1.000
_cell.length_c   1.000
_cell.angle_alpha   90.00
_cell.angle_beta   90.00
_cell.angle_gamma   90.00
#
_symmetry.space_group_name_H-M   'P 1'
#
loop_
_entity.id
_entity.type
_entity.pdbx_description
1 polymer ?
#
loop_
_entity_poly.entity_id
_entity_poly.type
_entity_poly.pdbx_seq_one_letter_code
_entity_poly.pdbx_strand_id
1 'polypeptide(L)' 'MDVSPETRHPVPAFGWAARDPSGHLSPFSFSRRETGEEDVSFKVSYCGICHTDLHCIKNEWGSSNYPLIPG' A
#
# COMPACT_ATOMS: atom_id res chain seq x y z
N MET A 1 0.71 -21.60 0.82
CA MET A 1 1.54 -21.02 -0.25
C MET A 1 1.24 -19.55 -0.23
N ASP A 2 2.24 -18.72 0.07
CA ASP A 2 2.04 -17.28 0.21
C ASP A 2 1.80 -16.69 -1.19
N VAL A 3 0.64 -16.07 -1.40
CA VAL A 3 0.25 -15.55 -2.72
C VAL A 3 0.92 -14.19 -2.90
N SER A 4 1.67 -14.03 -4.00
CA SER A 4 2.34 -12.76 -4.31
C SER A 4 1.32 -11.59 -4.28
N PRO A 5 1.67 -10.43 -3.69
CA PRO A 5 0.81 -9.25 -3.68
C PRO A 5 0.33 -8.83 -5.07
N GLU A 6 1.13 -9.11 -6.11
CA GLU A 6 0.83 -8.80 -7.51
C GLU A 6 -0.30 -9.65 -8.10
N THR A 7 -0.46 -10.89 -7.63
CA THR A 7 -1.42 -11.86 -8.21
C THR A 7 -2.54 -12.24 -7.25
N ARG A 8 -2.60 -11.59 -6.08
CA ARG A 8 -3.61 -11.85 -5.04
C ARG A 8 -5.04 -11.50 -5.48
N HIS A 9 -5.19 -10.51 -6.35
CA HIS A 9 -6.47 -9.98 -6.82
C HIS A 9 -6.43 -9.70 -8.33
N PRO A 10 -7.59 -9.55 -9.00
CA PRO A 10 -7.64 -9.49 -10.47
C PRO A 10 -7.23 -8.13 -11.06
N VAL A 11 -7.30 -7.04 -10.29
CA VAL A 11 -7.01 -5.69 -10.82
C VAL A 11 -5.57 -5.29 -10.49
N PRO A 12 -4.66 -5.15 -11.47
CA PRO A 12 -3.30 -4.71 -11.19
C PRO A 12 -3.27 -3.25 -10.71
N ALA A 13 -2.38 -2.97 -9.77
CA ALA A 13 -2.17 -1.66 -9.18
C ALA A 13 -0.69 -1.40 -8.92
N PHE A 14 -0.32 -0.13 -8.81
CA PHE A 14 1.06 0.30 -8.60
C PHE A 14 1.11 1.42 -7.57
N GLY A 15 2.16 1.40 -6.75
CA GLY A 15 2.38 2.39 -5.70
C GLY A 15 3.82 2.36 -5.19
N TRP A 16 4.05 3.05 -4.09
CA TRP A 16 5.35 3.07 -3.41
C TRP A 16 5.18 2.48 -2.03
N ALA A 17 6.02 1.51 -1.68
CA ALA A 17 5.93 0.79 -0.41
C ALA A 17 7.24 0.86 0.37
N ALA A 18 7.10 0.95 1.69
CA ALA A 18 8.17 0.63 2.62
C ALA A 18 8.20 -0.89 2.82
N ARG A 19 9.39 -1.46 2.97
CA ARG A 19 9.59 -2.91 3.18
C ARG A 19 10.13 -3.24 4.57
N ASP A 20 10.58 -2.22 5.29
CA ASP A 20 11.19 -2.34 6.61
C ASP A 20 11.13 -0.99 7.37
N PRO A 21 11.45 -0.97 8.67
CA PRO A 21 11.40 0.23 9.52
C PRO A 21 12.36 1.37 9.16
N SER A 22 13.22 1.23 8.14
CA SER A 22 13.97 2.39 7.61
C SER A 22 13.02 3.43 7.02
N GLY A 23 11.81 3.03 6.62
CA GLY A 23 10.84 3.89 5.96
C GLY A 23 11.23 4.25 4.52
N HIS A 24 12.22 3.58 3.92
CA HIS A 24 12.58 3.83 2.53
C HIS A 24 11.46 3.35 1.60
N LEU A 25 10.87 4.28 0.87
CA LEU A 25 9.83 3.99 -0.12
C LEU A 25 10.46 3.63 -1.46
N SER A 26 9.97 2.54 -2.07
CA SER A 26 10.38 2.12 -3.41
C SER A 26 9.19 1.62 -4.23
N PRO A 27 9.29 1.63 -5.58
CA PRO A 27 8.25 1.11 -6.47
C PRO A 27 7.77 -0.28 -6.06
N PHE A 28 6.45 -0.46 -6.08
CA PHE A 28 5.80 -1.70 -5.66
C PHE A 28 4.55 -1.98 -6.51
N SER A 29 4.55 -3.13 -7.16
CA SER A 29 3.41 -3.66 -7.89
C SER A 29 2.57 -4.52 -6.96
N PHE A 30 1.26 -4.40 -7.06
CA PHE A 30 0.31 -5.18 -6.28
C PHE A 30 -1.01 -5.30 -7.03
N SER A 31 -2.02 -5.89 -6.40
CA SER A 31 -3.35 -6.03 -6.97
C SER A 31 -4.45 -5.60 -5.99
N ARG A 32 -5.57 -5.13 -6.56
CA ARG A 32 -6.81 -4.74 -5.86
C ARG A 32 -7.95 -5.65 -6.30
N ARG A 33 -8.95 -5.79 -5.42
CA ARG A 33 -10.17 -6.54 -5.71
C ARG A 33 -10.91 -5.97 -6.92
N GLU A 34 -11.73 -6.80 -7.56
CA GLU A 34 -12.73 -6.33 -8.51
C GLU A 34 -13.75 -5.41 -7.81
N THR A 35 -14.33 -4.47 -8.56
CA THR A 35 -15.31 -3.54 -8.01
C THR A 35 -16.66 -4.26 -7.85
N GLY A 36 -17.06 -4.52 -6.60
CA GLY A 36 -18.38 -5.06 -6.28
C GLY A 36 -19.49 -4.02 -6.39
N GLU A 37 -20.73 -4.43 -6.12
CA GLU A 37 -21.93 -3.59 -6.28
C GLU A 37 -21.93 -2.33 -5.38
N GLU A 38 -21.26 -2.40 -4.23
CA GLU A 38 -21.16 -1.30 -3.26
C GLU A 38 -19.78 -0.61 -3.26
N ASP A 39 -18.87 -1.01 -4.16
CA ASP A 39 -17.51 -0.48 -4.20
C ASP A 39 -17.39 0.72 -5.14
N VAL A 40 -16.52 1.66 -4.78
CA VAL A 40 -16.11 2.76 -5.65
C VAL A 40 -14.64 2.62 -6.02
N SER A 41 -14.38 2.41 -7.31
CA SER A 41 -13.04 2.48 -7.89
C SER A 41 -12.81 3.82 -8.54
N PHE A 42 -11.67 4.45 -8.24
CA PHE A 42 -11.31 5.74 -8.81
C PHE A 42 -9.80 5.82 -9.06
N LYS A 43 -9.43 6.70 -9.99
CA LYS A 43 -8.03 7.01 -10.27
C LYS A 43 -7.53 8.08 -9.30
N VAL A 44 -6.54 7.74 -8.50
CA VAL A 44 -5.87 8.70 -7.61
C VAL A 44 -5.14 9.74 -8.45
N SER A 45 -5.51 11.01 -8.29
CA SER A 45 -4.82 12.14 -8.93
C SER A 45 -3.85 12.83 -7.97
N TYR A 46 -4.22 12.90 -6.69
CA TYR A 46 -3.44 13.52 -5.62
C TYR A 46 -3.59 12.69 -4.34
N CYS A 47 -2.53 12.63 -3.54
CA CYS A 47 -2.50 12.04 -2.21
C CYS A 47 -1.67 12.99 -1.33
N GLY A 48 -2.24 13.43 -0.21
CA GLY A 48 -1.53 14.29 0.75
C GLY A 48 -0.58 13.46 1.60
N ILE A 49 0.50 14.09 2.08
CA ILE A 49 1.42 13.45 3.03
C ILE A 49 1.13 14.03 4.41
N CYS A 50 0.91 13.16 5.38
CA CYS A 50 0.71 13.52 6.78
C CYS A 50 1.88 13.01 7.64
N HIS A 51 2.00 13.55 8.85
CA HIS A 51 2.97 13.07 9.82
C HIS A 51 2.68 11.61 10.25
N THR A 52 1.42 11.18 10.20
CA THR A 52 1.03 9.79 10.45
C THR A 52 1.71 8.82 9.50
N ASP A 53 1.93 9.20 8.23
CA ASP A 53 2.63 8.35 7.27
C ASP A 53 4.07 8.07 7.72
N LEU A 54 4.75 9.06 8.28
CA LEU A 54 6.11 8.91 8.80
C LEU A 54 6.17 7.93 9.99
N HIS A 55 5.24 8.07 10.94
CA HIS A 55 5.14 7.15 12.07
C HIS A 55 4.88 5.71 11.60
N CYS A 56 3.99 5.54 10.61
CA CYS A 56 3.66 4.24 10.03
C CYS A 56 4.85 3.62 9.28
N ILE A 57 5.48 4.33 8.34
CA ILE A 57 6.57 3.73 7.53
C ILE A 57 7.81 3.39 8.37
N LYS A 58 8.07 4.12 9.46
CA LYS A 58 9.18 3.87 10.39
C LYS A 58 8.84 2.92 11.54
N ASN A 59 7.58 2.46 11.61
CA ASN A 59 7.10 1.59 12.68
C ASN A 59 7.32 2.15 14.09
N GLU A 60 7.16 3.47 14.29
CA GLU A 60 7.44 4.12 15.57
C GLU A 60 6.47 3.70 16.69
N TRP A 61 5.30 3.17 16.32
CA TRP A 61 4.31 2.59 17.25
C TRP A 61 4.38 1.06 17.35
N GLY A 62 5.27 0.40 16.62
CA GLY A 62 5.47 -1.05 16.69
C GLY A 62 4.37 -1.92 16.08
N SER A 63 3.41 -1.34 15.33
CA SER A 63 2.23 -2.02 14.77
C SER A 63 2.17 -2.04 13.24
N SER A 64 3.21 -1.59 12.55
CA SER A 64 3.26 -1.56 11.08
C SER A 64 3.48 -2.95 10.48
N ASN A 65 2.70 -3.27 9.44
CA ASN A 65 2.85 -4.49 8.65
C ASN A 65 3.46 -4.15 7.30
N TYR A 66 4.55 -4.83 6.95
CA TYR A 66 5.25 -4.64 5.68
C TYR A 66 4.91 -5.77 4.69
N PRO A 67 4.83 -5.49 3.37
CA PRO A 67 5.05 -4.19 2.72
C PRO A 67 3.91 -3.18 3.00
N LEU A 68 4.27 -1.93 3.31
CA LEU A 68 3.34 -0.87 3.70
C LEU A 68 3.31 0.24 2.64
N ILE A 69 2.13 0.52 2.10
CA ILE A 69 1.88 1.66 1.19
C ILE A 69 1.18 2.75 2.01
N PRO A 70 1.83 3.89 2.30
CA PRO A 70 1.21 5.01 3.03
C PRO A 70 0.29 5.84 2.13
N GLY A 71 -0.45 6.77 2.73
CA GLY A 71 -1.42 7.64 2.05
C GLY A 71 -2.84 7.57 2.58
#